data_AF-A0A1A7X9Y4-F1
#
_entry.id   AF-A0A1A7X9Y4-F1
#
_cell.length_a   1.000
_cell.length_b   1.000
_cell.length_c   1.000
_cell.angle_alpha   90.00
_cell.angle_beta   90.00
_cell.angle_gamma   90.00
#
_symmetry.space_group_name_H-M   'P 1'
#
loop_
_entity.id
_entity.type
_entity.pdbx_description
1 polymer ?
#
loop_
_entity_poly.entity_id
_entity_poly.type
_entity_poly.pdbx_seq_one_letter_code
_entity_poly.pdbx_strand_id
1 'polypeptide(L)'
;LTETKGATPSPRDKHSCWVHRERLIYFGGYGCKTIGEVQSTSSSSFTMEEMSWATIGDTLFRCWGWNNEVNVFDPQSSTWSKPETQGPAPAPRGCHASALLG
;
A
#
# COMPACT_ATOMS: atom_id res chain seq x y z
N LEU A 1 -18.20 0.81 -12.03
CA LEU A 1 -16.82 0.60 -11.54
C LEU A 1 -16.11 -0.27 -12.57
N THR A 2 -15.00 0.21 -13.15
CA THR A 2 -14.17 -0.59 -14.06
C THR A 2 -13.38 -1.61 -13.23
N GLU A 3 -13.51 -2.89 -13.55
CA GLU A 3 -12.74 -3.95 -12.89
C GLU A 3 -11.24 -3.76 -13.16
N THR A 4 -10.44 -3.64 -12.10
CA THR A 4 -8.98 -3.59 -12.19
C THR A 4 -8.38 -4.92 -11.79
N LYS A 5 -7.30 -5.33 -12.45
CA LYS A 5 -6.62 -6.62 -12.23
C LYS A 5 -5.32 -6.45 -11.44
N GLY A 6 -4.75 -7.55 -10.95
CA GLY A 6 -3.41 -7.58 -10.37
C GLY A 6 -3.34 -7.25 -8.88
N ALA A 7 -2.18 -6.77 -8.43
CA ALA A 7 -1.87 -6.56 -7.01
C ALA A 7 -2.32 -5.18 -6.52
N THR A 8 -3.63 -5.02 -6.33
CA THR A 8 -4.25 -3.78 -5.82
C THR A 8 -3.71 -3.42 -4.43
N PRO A 9 -3.41 -2.13 -4.15
CA PRO A 9 -3.05 -1.70 -2.80
C PRO A 9 -4.18 -1.98 -1.81
N SER A 10 -3.83 -2.30 -0.56
CA SER A 10 -4.84 -2.45 0.50
C SER A 10 -5.58 -1.12 0.73
N PRO A 11 -6.86 -1.14 1.14
CA PRO A 11 -7.59 0.07 1.51
C PRO A 11 -6.83 0.90 2.55
N ARG A 12 -6.57 2.17 2.22
CA ARG A 12 -5.74 3.08 3.03
C ARG A 12 -6.05 4.54 2.74
N ASP A 13 -5.82 5.41 3.72
CA ASP A 13 -5.86 6.87 3.56
C ASP A 13 -4.43 7.47 3.62
N LYS A 14 -4.32 8.79 3.46
CA LYS A 14 -3.07 9.56 3.69
C LYS A 14 -1.86 9.13 2.86
N HIS A 15 -2.05 8.35 1.80
CA HIS A 15 -1.01 8.01 0.84
C HIS A 15 -0.73 9.22 -0.07
N SER A 16 0.43 9.24 -0.70
CA SER A 16 0.71 10.19 -1.79
C SER A 16 0.69 9.47 -3.12
N CYS A 17 0.31 10.19 -4.19
CA CYS A 17 0.33 9.67 -5.54
C CYS A 17 0.84 10.70 -6.56
N TRP A 18 1.44 10.22 -7.63
CA TRP A 18 1.89 11.04 -8.76
C TRP A 18 1.84 10.22 -10.05
N VAL A 19 1.81 10.92 -11.19
CA VAL A 19 1.85 10.29 -12.51
C VAL A 19 3.27 10.36 -13.03
N HIS A 20 3.78 9.27 -13.60
CA HIS A 20 5.06 9.22 -14.31
C HIS A 20 4.98 8.18 -15.43
N ARG A 21 5.41 8.56 -16.65
CA ARG A 21 5.33 7.70 -17.85
C ARG A 21 3.95 7.08 -18.05
N GLU A 22 2.90 7.91 -17.99
CA GLU A 22 1.48 7.52 -18.16
C GLU A 22 0.95 6.50 -17.13
N ARG A 23 1.69 6.26 -16.05
CA ARG A 23 1.30 5.34 -14.98
C ARG A 23 1.10 6.11 -13.69
N LEU A 24 0.10 5.70 -12.91
CA LEU A 24 -0.19 6.28 -11.61
C LEU A 24 0.55 5.49 -10.53
N ILE A 25 1.36 6.18 -9.73
CA ILE A 25 2.17 5.59 -8.68
C ILE A 25 1.61 6.01 -7.32
N TYR A 26 1.52 5.04 -6.40
CA TYR A 26 1.07 5.22 -5.02
C TYR A 26 2.21 4.87 -4.07
N PHE A 27 2.36 5.65 -3.00
CA PHE A 27 3.31 5.34 -1.93
C PHE A 27 2.73 5.62 -0.55
N GLY A 28 2.95 4.64 0.34
CA GLY A 28 2.66 4.74 1.76
C GLY A 28 1.17 4.78 2.12
N GLY A 29 0.85 5.53 3.18
CA GLY A 29 -0.50 5.68 3.72
C GLY A 29 -0.78 4.84 4.98
N TYR A 30 -1.88 5.15 5.65
CA TYR A 30 -2.37 4.43 6.83
C TYR A 30 -3.52 3.52 6.46
N GLY A 31 -3.45 2.26 6.87
CA GLY A 31 -4.46 1.28 6.49
C GLY A 31 -4.44 0.03 7.35
N CYS A 32 -5.41 -0.83 7.06
CA CYS A 32 -5.60 -2.10 7.75
C CYS A 32 -4.99 -3.24 6.94
N LYS A 33 -4.31 -4.14 7.61
CA LYS A 33 -3.86 -5.45 7.10
C LYS A 33 -4.29 -6.55 8.06
N THR A 34 -4.51 -7.74 7.54
CA THR A 34 -4.66 -8.97 8.35
C THR A 34 -3.30 -9.40 8.90
N ILE A 35 -3.28 -10.19 9.98
CA ILE A 35 -2.03 -10.79 10.46
C ILE A 35 -1.29 -11.54 9.34
N GLY A 36 -2.02 -12.30 8.52
CA GLY A 36 -1.43 -13.07 7.42
C GLY A 36 -0.72 -12.16 6.41
N GLU A 37 -1.32 -11.02 6.06
CA GLU A 37 -0.69 -10.02 5.18
C GLU A 37 0.53 -9.38 5.84
N VAL A 38 0.46 -9.05 7.13
CA VAL A 38 1.60 -8.48 7.86
C VAL A 38 2.77 -9.47 7.90
N GLN A 39 2.51 -10.76 8.14
CA GLN A 39 3.52 -11.82 8.12
C GLN A 39 4.09 -12.10 6.73
N SER A 40 3.26 -11.98 5.69
CA SER A 40 3.69 -12.20 4.30
C SER A 40 4.46 -11.01 3.72
N THR A 41 4.32 -9.82 4.29
CA THR A 41 5.06 -8.65 3.81
C THR A 41 6.43 -8.59 4.49
N SER A 42 7.43 -8.00 3.83
CA SER A 42 8.73 -7.76 4.48
C SER A 42 8.53 -7.01 5.80
N SER A 43 9.18 -7.48 6.87
CA SER A 43 9.02 -6.96 8.23
C SER A 43 9.17 -5.42 8.35
N SER A 44 9.94 -4.79 7.45
CA SER A 44 10.16 -3.35 7.41
C SER A 44 9.11 -2.54 6.65
N SER A 45 8.13 -3.18 6.02
CA SER A 45 7.22 -2.51 5.08
C SER A 45 5.95 -1.93 5.71
N PHE A 46 5.63 -2.40 6.91
CA PHE A 46 4.44 -2.01 7.65
C PHE A 46 4.78 -1.80 9.11
N THR A 47 4.48 -0.61 9.63
CA THR A 47 4.61 -0.31 11.05
C THR A 47 3.23 -0.35 11.67
N MET A 48 2.95 -1.45 12.38
CA MET A 48 1.72 -1.60 13.15
C MET A 48 1.69 -0.57 14.28
N GLU A 49 0.59 0.16 14.38
CA GLU A 49 0.34 1.13 15.43
C GLU A 49 -0.77 0.64 16.37
N GLU A 50 -1.82 0.07 15.80
CA GLU A 50 -2.97 -0.42 16.56
C GLU A 50 -3.35 -1.82 16.09
N MET A 51 -3.79 -2.65 17.03
CA MET A 51 -4.34 -3.97 16.74
C MET A 51 -5.77 -4.03 17.26
N SER A 52 -6.72 -4.13 16.34
CA SER A 52 -8.14 -4.22 16.65
C SER A 52 -8.61 -5.67 16.53
N TRP A 53 -9.37 -6.14 17.50
CA TRP A 53 -10.13 -7.38 17.37
C TRP A 53 -11.35 -7.10 16.49
N ALA A 54 -11.45 -7.76 15.34
CA ALA A 54 -12.64 -7.73 14.50
C ALA A 54 -13.18 -9.15 14.40
N THR A 55 -14.25 -9.44 15.14
CA THR A 55 -14.90 -10.75 15.12
C THR A 55 -15.76 -10.86 13.86
N ILE A 56 -15.23 -11.47 12.80
CA ILE A 56 -16.02 -12.01 11.69
C ILE A 56 -15.72 -13.51 11.65
N GLY A 57 -16.60 -14.34 12.21
CA GLY A 57 -16.36 -15.78 12.36
C GLY A 57 -15.27 -16.09 13.40
N ASP A 58 -14.35 -17.00 13.08
CA ASP A 58 -13.19 -17.35 13.91
C ASP A 58 -12.12 -16.23 13.85
N THR A 59 -12.34 -15.17 14.64
CA THR A 59 -11.41 -14.09 15.02
C THR A 59 -10.34 -13.70 13.97
N LEU A 60 -10.61 -12.64 13.20
CA LEU A 60 -9.62 -11.99 12.35
C LEU A 60 -8.99 -10.82 13.10
N PHE A 61 -7.72 -10.95 13.43
CA PHE A 61 -6.94 -9.82 13.95
C PHE A 61 -6.63 -8.84 12.82
N ARG A 62 -7.13 -7.61 12.97
CA ARG A 62 -6.84 -6.49 12.07
C ARG A 62 -5.76 -5.61 12.66
N CYS A 63 -4.73 -5.39 11.87
CA CYS A 63 -3.55 -4.62 12.20
C CYS A 63 -3.62 -3.29 11.44
N TRP A 64 -3.78 -2.20 12.16
CA TRP A 64 -3.77 -0.85 11.59
C TRP A 64 -2.38 -0.23 11.76
N GLY A 65 -1.95 0.51 10.74
CA GLY A 65 -0.61 1.07 10.75
C GLY A 65 -0.22 1.73 9.44
N TRP A 66 1.03 2.16 9.40
CA TRP A 66 1.63 2.88 8.29
C TRP A 66 2.30 1.91 7.32
N ASN A 67 2.22 2.21 6.02
CA ASN A 67 2.85 1.44 4.95
C ASN A 67 3.99 2.25 4.29
N ASN A 68 4.96 1.56 3.68
CA ASN A 68 5.89 2.13 2.69
C ASN A 68 5.82 1.40 1.33
N GLU A 69 4.77 0.63 1.08
CA GLU A 69 4.61 -0.09 -0.18
C GLU A 69 4.47 0.91 -1.34
N VAL A 70 5.05 0.55 -2.48
CA VAL A 70 4.84 1.22 -3.76
C VAL A 70 3.92 0.35 -4.62
N ASN A 71 2.88 0.96 -5.19
CA ASN A 71 2.00 0.31 -6.15
C ASN A 71 1.90 1.16 -7.41
N VAL A 72 1.85 0.50 -8.56
CA VAL A 72 1.74 1.17 -9.86
C VAL A 72 0.49 0.68 -10.57
N PHE A 73 -0.35 1.62 -10.99
CA PHE A 73 -1.50 1.38 -11.84
C PHE A 73 -1.19 1.78 -13.29
N ASP A 74 -1.37 0.83 -14.20
CA ASP A 74 -1.30 1.05 -15.63
C ASP A 74 -2.74 1.19 -16.18
N PRO A 75 -3.15 2.40 -16.63
CA PRO A 75 -4.51 2.63 -17.11
C PRO A 75 -4.80 1.95 -18.46
N GLN A 76 -3.79 1.69 -19.29
CA GLN A 76 -3.99 1.05 -20.60
C GLN A 76 -4.41 -0.41 -20.44
N SER A 77 -3.80 -1.11 -19.48
CA SER A 77 -4.13 -2.51 -19.15
C SER A 77 -5.08 -2.66 -17.96
N SER A 78 -5.48 -1.54 -17.33
CA SER A 78 -6.27 -1.52 -16.08
C SER A 78 -5.73 -2.48 -15.00
N THR A 79 -4.40 -2.50 -14.84
CA THR A 79 -3.69 -3.49 -14.00
C THR A 79 -2.83 -2.81 -12.95
N TRP A 80 -2.88 -3.35 -11.74
CA TRP A 80 -2.01 -3.00 -10.61
C TRP A 80 -0.82 -3.94 -10.52
N SER A 81 0.34 -3.39 -10.20
CA SER A 81 1.56 -4.14 -9.99
C SER A 81 2.39 -3.56 -8.83
N LYS A 82 3.24 -4.40 -8.24
CA LYS A 82 4.31 -3.96 -7.34
C LYS A 82 5.58 -3.79 -8.20
N PRO A 83 6.18 -2.59 -8.28
CA PRO A 83 7.38 -2.39 -9.07
C PRO A 83 8.59 -2.97 -8.35
N GLU A 84 9.61 -3.35 -9.11
CA GLU A 84 10.94 -3.58 -8.56
C GLU A 84 11.55 -2.24 -8.13
N THR A 85 12.10 -2.19 -6.92
CA THR A 85 12.73 -0.99 -6.35
C THR A 85 14.17 -1.32 -5.96
N GLN A 86 15.04 -0.32 -5.98
CA GLN A 86 16.44 -0.46 -5.63
C GLN A 86 16.80 0.48 -4.48
N GLY A 87 17.74 0.03 -3.64
CA GLY A 87 18.19 0.78 -2.46
C GLY A 87 17.27 0.60 -1.24
N PRO A 88 17.60 1.28 -0.12
CA PRO A 88 16.81 1.20 1.11
C PRO A 88 15.44 1.87 0.96
N ALA A 89 14.38 1.17 1.32
CA ALA A 89 13.05 1.75 1.36
C ALA A 89 12.93 2.80 2.48
N PRO A 90 12.19 3.91 2.27
CA PRO A 90 11.88 4.84 3.36
C PRO A 90 11.06 4.15 4.45
N ALA A 91 11.13 4.67 5.68
CA ALA A 91 10.26 4.18 6.76
C ALA A 91 8.76 4.40 6.41
N PRO A 92 7.86 3.48 6.80
CA PRO A 92 6.41 3.63 6.61
C PRO A 92 5.86 4.97 7.08
N ARG A 93 4.99 5.60 6.27
CA ARG A 93 4.52 6.98 6.48
C ARG A 93 3.26 7.32 5.70
N GLY A 94 2.60 8.41 6.09
CA GLY A 94 1.52 9.05 5.35
C GLY A 94 1.54 10.58 5.49
N CYS A 95 0.52 11.26 4.99
CA CYS A 95 0.36 12.73 5.03
C CYS A 95 1.53 13.51 4.42
N HIS A 96 2.27 12.92 3.48
CA HIS A 96 3.36 13.59 2.79
C HIS A 96 2.89 14.07 1.41
N ALA A 97 3.63 15.01 0.83
CA ALA A 97 3.41 15.47 -0.53
C ALA A 97 4.40 14.79 -1.49
N SER A 98 3.99 14.61 -2.74
CA SER A 98 4.87 14.19 -3.84
C SER A 98 4.88 15.24 -4.94
N ALA A 99 6.06 15.43 -5.54
CA ALA A 99 6.24 16.18 -6.75
C ALA A 99 7.02 15.31 -7.74
N LEU A 100 6.75 15.49 -9.03
CA LEU A 100 7.55 14.92 -10.10
C LEU A 100 8.43 16.03 -10.67
N LEU A 101 9.73 15.74 -10.79
CA LEU A 101 10.67 16.52 -11.58
C LEU A 101 11.18 15.63 -12.71
N GLY A 102 11.06 16.09 -13.95
CA GLY A 102 11.35 15.31 -15.15
C GLY A 102 10.43 15.72 -16.27
#